data_AF-X0YQT9-F1
#
_entry.id   AF-X0YQT9-F1
#
_cell.length_a   1.000
_cell.length_b   1.000
_cell.length_c   1.000
_cell.angle_alpha   90.00
_cell.angle_beta   90.00
_cell.angle_gamma   90.00
#
_symmetry.space_group_name_H-M   'P 1'
#
loop_
_entity.id
_entity.type
_entity.pdbx_description
1 polymer ?
#
loop_
_entity_poly.entity_id
_entity_poly.type
_entity_poly.pdbx_seq_one_letter_code
_entity_poly.pdbx_strand_id
1 'polypeptide(L)'
;MHSIEYRPFIETFERLVQGESMDLYSVGFSQALEDVATRLFAGVRPYNWYDGVSGLRTRKRKNLQIEITGDMWVGDVGNSKQWLEPLRARVTDRSVSNEGVWVQMTIGEHSTESRYD
;
A
#
# COMPACT_ATOMS: atom_id res chain seq x y z
N MET A 1 -16.00 -11.45 -4.24
CA MET A 1 -14.75 -10.69 -4.49
C MET A 1 -15.19 -9.26 -4.75
N HIS A 2 -15.01 -8.37 -3.78
CA HIS A 2 -15.43 -6.97 -3.91
C HIS A 2 -14.32 -6.21 -4.63
N SER A 3 -14.59 -5.73 -5.85
CA SER A 3 -13.77 -4.70 -6.47
C SER A 3 -13.99 -3.39 -5.71
N ILE A 4 -12.89 -2.75 -5.31
CA ILE A 4 -12.93 -1.51 -4.53
C ILE A 4 -12.36 -0.42 -5.42
N GLU A 5 -13.20 0.53 -5.84
CA GLU A 5 -12.74 1.71 -6.55
C GLU A 5 -11.84 2.53 -5.62
N TYR A 6 -10.55 2.61 -5.95
CA TYR A 6 -9.59 3.50 -5.26
C TYR A 6 -8.72 4.26 -6.25
N ARG A 7 -9.41 5.01 -7.12
CA ARG A 7 -8.83 5.71 -8.26
C ARG A 7 -7.61 6.60 -7.92
N PRO A 8 -7.59 7.41 -6.84
CA PRO A 8 -6.42 8.23 -6.53
C PRO A 8 -5.14 7.42 -6.20
N PHE A 9 -5.31 6.28 -5.52
CA PHE A 9 -4.23 5.35 -5.24
C PHE A 9 -3.75 4.71 -6.54
N ILE A 10 -4.68 4.17 -7.35
CA ILE A 10 -4.37 3.49 -8.61
C ILE A 10 -3.59 4.42 -9.57
N GLU A 11 -4.08 5.65 -9.79
CA GLU A 11 -3.43 6.64 -10.66
C GLU A 11 -1.99 6.94 -10.20
N THR A 12 -1.77 7.02 -8.89
CA THR A 12 -0.43 7.22 -8.32
C THR A 12 0.51 6.05 -8.64
N PHE A 13 0.03 4.80 -8.58
CA PHE A 13 0.87 3.65 -8.95
C PHE A 13 1.06 3.50 -10.44
N GLU A 14 0.05 3.76 -11.26
CA GLU A 14 0.18 3.74 -12.71
C GLU A 14 1.27 4.69 -13.19
N ARG A 15 1.30 5.92 -12.64
CA ARG A 15 2.35 6.91 -12.88
C ARG A 15 3.74 6.41 -12.48
N LEU A 16 3.87 5.84 -11.28
CA LEU A 16 5.14 5.24 -10.84
C LEU A 16 5.56 4.08 -11.77
N VAL A 17 4.62 3.22 -12.19
CA VAL A 17 4.87 2.07 -13.07
C VAL A 17 5.43 2.53 -14.42
N GLN A 18 4.86 3.63 -14.94
CA GLN A 18 5.29 4.30 -16.16
C GLN A 18 6.65 5.01 -16.03
N GLY A 19 7.22 5.08 -14.82
CA GLY A 19 8.55 5.62 -14.56
C GLY A 19 8.55 7.10 -14.19
N GLU A 20 7.40 7.66 -13.83
CA GLU A 20 7.32 9.03 -13.35
C GLU A 20 8.00 9.16 -11.97
N SER A 21 8.80 10.23 -11.81
CA SER A 21 9.38 10.58 -10.52
C SER A 21 8.28 11.19 -9.65
N MET A 22 8.00 10.59 -8.50
CA MET A 22 7.05 11.13 -7.52
C MET A 22 7.73 11.41 -6.19
N ASP A 23 7.21 12.44 -5.51
CA ASP A 23 7.57 12.69 -4.13
C ASP A 23 6.88 11.66 -3.22
N LEU A 24 7.67 10.69 -2.78
CA LEU A 24 7.23 9.63 -1.85
C LEU A 24 6.92 10.16 -0.44
N TYR A 25 7.35 11.39 -0.13
CA TYR A 25 7.04 12.06 1.13
C TYR A 25 5.87 13.04 1.00
N SER A 26 5.25 13.11 -0.18
CA SER A 26 4.01 13.88 -0.32
C SER A 26 2.93 13.31 0.59
N VAL A 27 2.18 14.21 1.23
CA VAL A 27 1.06 13.86 2.12
C VAL A 27 0.10 12.89 1.42
N GLY A 28 -0.16 13.10 0.13
CA GLY A 28 -1.04 12.24 -0.66
C GLY A 28 -0.54 10.79 -0.81
N PHE A 29 0.78 10.57 -0.95
CA PHE A 29 1.33 9.22 -1.07
C PHE A 29 1.27 8.45 0.26
N SER A 30 1.56 9.13 1.37
CA SER A 30 1.41 8.56 2.72
C SER A 30 -0.03 8.15 2.98
N GLN A 31 -0.98 9.07 2.77
CA GLN A 31 -2.41 8.83 2.96
C GLN A 31 -2.92 7.66 2.10
N ALA A 32 -2.49 7.59 0.83
CA ALA A 32 -2.89 6.50 -0.05
C ALA A 32 -2.43 5.12 0.49
N LEU A 33 -1.21 5.04 1.06
CA LEU A 33 -0.71 3.80 1.67
C LEU A 33 -1.44 3.46 2.98
N GLU A 34 -1.74 4.46 3.81
CA GLU A 34 -2.53 4.31 5.04
C GLU A 34 -3.92 3.75 4.76
N ASP A 35 -4.60 4.31 3.76
CA ASP A 35 -5.94 3.90 3.37
C ASP A 35 -5.96 2.45 2.85
N VAL A 36 -4.96 2.08 2.05
CA VAL A 36 -4.82 0.71 1.56
C VAL A 36 -4.46 -0.25 2.67
N ALA A 37 -3.56 0.12 3.59
CA ALA A 37 -3.26 -0.69 4.76
C ALA A 37 -4.51 -0.92 5.63
N THR A 38 -5.24 0.16 5.94
CA THR A 38 -6.48 0.10 6.72
C THR A 38 -7.48 -0.87 6.12
N ARG A 39 -7.69 -0.81 4.80
CA ARG A 39 -8.63 -1.69 4.10
C ARG A 39 -8.15 -3.14 4.04
N LEU A 40 -6.92 -3.36 3.62
CA LEU A 40 -6.37 -4.70 3.41
C LEU A 40 -6.24 -5.49 4.71
N PHE A 41 -5.96 -4.81 5.83
CA PHE A 41 -5.75 -5.44 7.11
C PHE A 41 -6.96 -5.40 8.04
N ALA A 42 -8.09 -4.76 7.67
CA ALA A 42 -9.28 -4.70 8.51
C ALA A 42 -9.76 -6.10 9.00
N GLY A 43 -9.62 -7.14 8.17
CA GLY A 43 -9.97 -8.52 8.54
C GLY A 43 -8.83 -9.34 9.16
N VAL A 44 -7.59 -8.87 9.09
CA VAL A 44 -6.38 -9.60 9.54
C VAL A 44 -5.88 -9.05 10.88
N ARG A 45 -5.99 -7.74 11.07
CA ARG A 45 -5.56 -6.98 12.24
C ARG A 45 -6.64 -5.98 12.65
N PRO A 46 -7.85 -6.45 13.05
CA PRO A 46 -9.01 -5.59 13.26
C PRO A 46 -8.88 -4.58 14.41
N TYR A 47 -7.88 -4.77 15.28
CA TYR A 47 -7.62 -3.90 16.43
C TYR A 47 -6.42 -2.96 16.20
N ASN A 48 -5.97 -2.83 14.94
CA ASN A 48 -4.89 -1.93 14.57
C ASN A 48 -5.38 -0.80 13.65
N TRP A 49 -4.76 0.37 13.80
CA TRP A 49 -4.88 1.51 12.89
C TRP A 49 -3.50 1.86 12.29
N TYR A 50 -3.50 2.52 11.14
CA TYR A 50 -2.30 2.86 10.36
C TYR A 50 -2.24 4.36 10.16
N ASP A 51 -1.08 4.98 10.40
CA ASP A 51 -0.96 6.44 10.52
C ASP A 51 0.40 6.94 10.04
N GLY A 52 0.60 6.75 8.75
CA GLY A 52 1.75 7.27 8.06
C GLY A 52 2.88 6.27 7.90
N VAL A 53 3.76 6.65 6.99
CA VAL A 53 4.89 5.85 6.54
C VAL A 53 6.17 6.64 6.67
N SER A 54 7.28 5.94 6.86
CA SER A 54 8.60 6.54 6.95
C SER A 54 9.64 5.74 6.18
N GLY A 55 10.75 6.39 5.82
CA GLY A 55 11.88 5.73 5.16
C GLY A 55 11.55 5.11 3.79
N LEU A 56 10.52 5.61 3.11
CA LEU A 56 10.01 5.02 1.88
C LEU A 56 11.07 4.98 0.77
N ARG A 57 11.13 3.84 0.09
CA ARG A 57 11.92 3.60 -1.11
C ARG A 57 11.05 2.85 -2.12
N THR A 58 11.21 3.19 -3.39
CA THR A 58 10.57 2.46 -4.48
C THR A 58 11.60 1.84 -5.40
N ARG A 59 11.27 0.68 -5.95
CA ARG A 59 12.06 0.01 -6.97
C ARG A 59 11.14 -0.63 -7.98
N LYS A 60 11.36 -0.33 -9.26
CA LYS A 60 10.76 -1.10 -10.36
C LYS A 60 11.37 -2.51 -10.37
N ARG A 61 10.53 -3.54 -10.22
CA ARG A 61 10.97 -4.95 -10.17
C ARG A 61 11.02 -5.58 -11.55
N LYS A 62 9.95 -5.36 -12.33
CA LYS A 62 9.76 -5.81 -13.71
C LYS A 62 8.77 -4.87 -14.40
N ASN A 63 8.46 -5.14 -15.67
CA ASN A 63 7.43 -4.37 -16.36
C ASN A 63 6.10 -4.45 -15.57
N LEU A 64 5.42 -3.31 -15.42
CA LEU A 64 4.15 -3.21 -14.69
C LEU A 64 4.20 -3.62 -13.20
N GLN A 65 5.38 -3.65 -12.56
CA GLN A 65 5.48 -4.00 -11.14
C GLN A 65 6.48 -3.13 -10.38
N ILE A 66 6.01 -2.60 -9.25
CA ILE A 66 6.81 -1.84 -8.30
C ILE A 66 6.82 -2.53 -6.94
N GLU A 67 7.96 -2.43 -6.27
CA GLU A 67 8.11 -2.72 -4.87
C GLU A 67 8.36 -1.42 -4.10
N ILE A 68 7.65 -1.28 -2.99
CA ILE A 68 7.72 -0.16 -2.05
C ILE A 68 8.16 -0.76 -0.72
N THR A 69 9.17 -0.17 -0.12
CA THR A 69 9.68 -0.59 1.20
C THR A 69 9.82 0.62 2.10
N GLY A 70 9.63 0.43 3.39
CA GLY A 70 9.82 1.46 4.41
C GLY A 70 9.33 0.93 5.75
N ASP A 71 8.84 1.81 6.59
CA ASP A 71 8.17 1.46 7.84
C ASP A 71 6.79 2.12 7.88
N MET A 72 5.82 1.42 8.48
CA MET A 72 4.46 1.89 8.72
C MET A 72 4.28 2.12 10.22
N TRP A 73 3.68 3.25 10.58
CA TRP A 73 3.20 3.47 11.93
C TRP A 73 1.92 2.67 12.14
N VAL A 74 1.98 1.76 13.10
CA VAL A 74 0.85 0.92 13.52
C VAL A 74 0.48 1.31 14.93
N GLY A 75 -0.80 1.52 15.18
CA GLY A 75 -1.31 1.71 16.52
C GLY A 75 -2.32 0.65 16.94
N ASP A 76 -2.53 0.56 18.24
CA ASP A 76 -3.51 -0.31 18.88
C ASP A 76 -4.74 0.51 19.30
N VAL A 77 -5.92 0.07 18.86
CA VAL A 77 -7.21 0.74 19.13
C VAL A 77 -7.55 0.75 20.63
N GLY A 78 -7.09 -0.25 21.40
CA GLY A 78 -7.45 -0.47 22.80
C GLY A 78 -6.55 0.21 23.83
N ASN A 79 -5.36 0.68 23.46
CA ASN A 79 -4.42 1.25 24.43
C ASN A 79 -3.61 2.47 23.93
N SER A 80 -3.96 3.02 22.76
CA SER A 80 -3.33 4.21 22.15
C SER A 80 -1.80 4.11 21.97
N LYS A 81 -1.22 2.91 22.05
CA LYS A 81 0.19 2.71 21.73
C LYS A 81 0.37 2.72 20.23
N GLN A 82 1.50 3.27 19.79
CA GLN A 82 1.93 3.33 18.40
C GLN A 82 3.37 2.83 18.31
N TRP A 83 3.69 2.09 17.27
CA TRP A 83 5.04 1.59 16.98
C TRP A 83 5.27 1.51 15.47
N LEU A 84 6.52 1.34 15.07
CA LEU A 84 6.89 1.14 13.67
C LEU A 84 6.98 -0.36 13.37
N GLU A 85 6.40 -0.76 12.24
CA GLU A 85 6.62 -2.07 11.66
C GLU A 85 7.18 -1.95 10.24
N PRO A 86 8.07 -2.87 9.82
CA PRO A 86 8.54 -2.91 8.44
C PRO A 86 7.37 -3.05 7.46
N LEU A 87 7.32 -2.15 6.47
CA LEU A 87 6.37 -2.13 5.38
C LEU A 87 7.03 -2.66 4.11
N ARG A 88 6.33 -3.58 3.44
CA ARG A 88 6.62 -3.96 2.06
C ARG A 88 5.33 -4.05 1.27
N ALA A 89 5.20 -3.23 0.22
CA ALA A 89 4.09 -3.32 -0.72
C ALA A 89 4.60 -3.67 -2.11
N ARG A 90 3.92 -4.58 -2.79
CA ARG A 90 4.14 -4.92 -4.19
C ARG A 90 2.88 -4.59 -4.95
N VAL A 91 3.01 -3.66 -5.89
CA VAL A 91 1.91 -3.25 -6.77
C VAL A 91 2.21 -3.78 -8.16
N THR A 92 1.26 -4.53 -8.71
CA THR A 92 1.35 -5.10 -10.06
C THR A 92 0.15 -4.63 -10.86
N ASP A 93 0.40 -3.88 -11.92
CA ASP A 93 -0.63 -3.54 -12.89
C ASP A 93 -0.85 -4.74 -13.83
N ARG A 94 -2.07 -5.28 -13.79
CA ARG A 94 -2.55 -6.37 -14.65
C ARG A 94 -3.81 -5.94 -15.43
N SER A 95 -3.96 -4.64 -15.67
CA SER A 95 -5.06 -4.07 -16.45
C SER A 95 -5.10 -4.64 -17.88
N VAL A 96 -3.95 -4.89 -18.50
CA VAL A 96 -3.84 -5.51 -19.85
C VAL A 96 -4.54 -6.86 -19.94
N SER A 97 -4.61 -7.62 -18.85
CA SER A 97 -5.32 -8.90 -18.77
C SER A 97 -6.71 -8.79 -18.12
N ASN A 98 -7.28 -7.58 -17.97
CA ASN A 98 -8.54 -7.31 -17.28
C ASN A 98 -8.57 -7.78 -15.80
N GLU A 99 -7.40 -7.89 -15.17
CA GLU A 99 -7.25 -8.32 -13.78
C GLU A 99 -7.09 -7.13 -12.80
N GLY A 100 -7.13 -5.90 -13.30
CA GLY A 100 -6.99 -4.68 -12.51
C GLY A 100 -5.59 -4.49 -11.94
N VAL A 101 -5.48 -3.69 -10.88
CA VAL A 101 -4.25 -3.47 -10.11
C VAL A 101 -4.23 -4.39 -8.90
N TRP A 102 -3.19 -5.20 -8.79
CA TRP A 102 -2.98 -6.10 -7.66
C TRP A 102 -2.03 -5.46 -6.65
N VAL A 103 -2.46 -5.38 -5.40
CA VAL A 103 -1.63 -4.91 -4.29
C VAL A 103 -1.46 -6.04 -3.30
N GLN A 104 -0.20 -6.45 -3.11
CA GLN A 104 0.21 -7.32 -2.01
C GLN A 104 0.94 -6.46 -0.99
N MET A 105 0.53 -6.51 0.27
CA MET A 105 1.12 -5.70 1.35
C MET A 105 1.49 -6.58 2.55
N THR A 106 2.67 -6.33 3.09
CA THR A 106 3.19 -6.93 4.31
C THR A 106 3.53 -5.82 5.29
N ILE A 107 3.02 -5.91 6.53
CA ILE A 107 3.32 -5.01 7.65
C ILE A 107 3.70 -5.90 8.83
N GLY A 108 4.96 -5.78 9.26
CA GLY A 108 5.54 -6.69 10.26
C GLY A 108 5.54 -8.13 9.75
N GLU A 109 4.92 -9.03 10.51
CA GLU A 109 4.77 -10.45 10.15
C GLU A 109 3.50 -10.76 9.33
N HIS A 110 2.59 -9.78 9.18
CA HIS A 110 1.28 -10.00 8.57
C HIS A 110 1.31 -9.64 7.10
N SER A 111 0.73 -10.49 6.24
CA SER A 111 0.63 -10.27 4.80
C SER A 111 -0.80 -10.46 4.31
N THR A 112 -1.19 -9.65 3.33
CA THR A 112 -2.51 -9.65 2.71
C THR A 112 -2.41 -9.13 1.27
N GLU A 113 -3.44 -9.37 0.47
CA GLU A 113 -3.51 -8.88 -0.91
C GLU A 113 -4.95 -8.59 -1.34
N SER A 114 -5.11 -7.64 -2.26
CA SER A 114 -6.39 -7.41 -2.93
C SER A 114 -6.18 -6.90 -4.36
N ARG A 115 -7.21 -7.12 -5.16
CA ARG A 115 -7.40 -6.51 -6.48
C ARG A 115 -8.15 -5.18 -6.34
N TYR A 116 -7.78 -4.22 -7.16
CA TYR A 116 -8.40 -2.91 -7.34
C TYR A 116 -8.74 -2.72 -8.82
N ASP A 117 -9.92 -2.18 -9.11
CA ASP A 117 -10.41 -1.90 -10.47
C ASP A 117 -10.54 -0.38 -10.70
#